data_AF-A0A7J4JAU7-F1
#
_entry.id   AF-A0A7J4JAU7-F1
#
_cell.length_a   1.000
_cell.length_b   1.000
_cell.length_c   1.000
_cell.angle_alpha   90.00
_cell.angle_beta   90.00
_cell.angle_gamma   90.00
#
_symmetry.space_group_name_H-M   'P 1'
#
loop_
_entity.id
_entity.type
_entity.pdbx_description
1 polymer ?
#
loop_
_entity_poly.entity_id
_entity_poly.type
_entity_poly.pdbx_seq_one_letter_code
_entity_poly.pdbx_strand_id
1 'polypeptide(L)'
;MPNYIGPKEEPAQWSQIRREVYVQDKGVCYFCDKPVPQNSYVVHHKLMRQFAPESEQSLEGMLNREGIHNKRNLATAHPKCHDKHHYSLRGLFGAR
;
A
#
# COMPACT_ATOMS: atom_id res chain seq x y z
N MET A 1 -14.58 -18.68 -10.70
CA MET A 1 -13.78 -17.91 -9.73
C MET A 1 -12.51 -18.69 -9.46
N PRO A 2 -11.29 -18.29 -9.88
CA PRO A 2 -10.09 -19.00 -9.46
C PRO A 2 -9.55 -18.32 -8.19
N ASN A 3 -9.74 -18.98 -7.05
CA ASN A 3 -8.79 -19.91 -6.41
C ASN A 3 -7.64 -19.17 -5.72
N TYR A 4 -7.88 -18.89 -4.44
CA TYR A 4 -6.88 -18.48 -3.46
C TYR A 4 -5.96 -19.69 -3.19
N ILE A 5 -4.66 -19.56 -3.48
CA ILE A 5 -3.63 -20.56 -3.20
C ILE A 5 -2.72 -19.97 -2.13
N GLY A 6 -2.47 -20.76 -1.07
CA GLY A 6 -1.82 -20.38 0.19
C GLY A 6 -0.36 -19.89 0.13
N PRO A 7 0.34 -19.91 1.28
CA PRO A 7 1.42 -18.99 1.62
C PRO A 7 2.63 -19.24 0.73
N LYS A 8 3.03 -18.21 -0.02
CA LYS A 8 4.30 -18.20 -0.74
C LYS A 8 5.16 -17.18 -0.03
N GLU A 9 6.36 -17.61 0.40
CA GLU A 9 7.40 -16.75 0.95
C GLU A 9 7.34 -15.37 0.30
N GLU A 10 7.27 -14.31 1.11
CA GLU A 10 7.36 -12.97 0.54
C GLU A 10 8.64 -12.93 -0.30
N PRO A 11 8.57 -12.55 -1.59
CA PRO A 11 9.77 -12.38 -2.39
C PRO A 11 10.76 -11.56 -1.56
N ALA A 12 12.02 -12.00 -1.43
CA ALA A 12 13.00 -11.35 -0.54
C ALA A 12 13.03 -9.81 -0.67
N GLN A 13 12.73 -9.35 -1.89
CA GLN A 13 12.49 -7.96 -2.27
C GLN A 13 11.43 -7.24 -1.40
N TRP A 14 10.26 -7.82 -1.15
CA TRP A 14 9.22 -7.18 -0.36
C TRP A 14 9.55 -7.11 1.13
N SER A 15 10.15 -8.15 1.69
CA SER A 15 10.63 -8.13 3.09
C SER A 15 11.65 -7.01 3.34
N GLN A 16 12.47 -6.69 2.33
CA GLN A 16 13.36 -5.53 2.38
C GLN A 16 12.59 -4.22 2.21
N ILE A 17 11.74 -4.11 1.18
CA ILE A 17 10.94 -2.90 0.91
C ILE A 17 10.09 -2.51 2.12
N ARG A 18 9.42 -3.46 2.78
CA ARG A 18 8.60 -3.18 3.97
C ARG A 18 9.41 -2.53 5.08
N ARG A 19 10.60 -3.05 5.36
CA ARG A 19 11.50 -2.50 6.38
C ARG A 19 11.97 -1.09 6.00
N GLU A 20 12.33 -0.88 4.75
CA GLU A 20 12.77 0.44 4.26
C GLU A 20 11.64 1.49 4.31
N VAL A 21 10.42 1.12 3.93
CA VAL A 21 9.23 1.98 4.02
C VAL A 21 8.90 2.30 5.49
N TYR A 22 9.00 1.31 6.38
CA TYR A 22 8.80 1.54 7.81
C TYR A 22 9.81 2.55 8.39
N VAL A 23 11.09 2.42 8.01
CA VAL A 23 12.13 3.38 8.43
C VAL A 23 11.89 4.76 7.81
N GLN A 24 11.52 4.83 6.53
CA GLN A 24 11.21 6.07 5.82
C GLN A 24 10.08 6.85 6.52
N ASP A 25 9.01 6.16 6.88
CA ASP A 25 7.84 6.76 7.52
C ASP A 25 8.00 6.87 9.05
N LYS A 26 9.18 6.54 9.59
CA LYS A 26 9.50 6.55 11.03
C LYS A 26 8.51 5.72 11.85
N GLY A 27 7.96 4.65 11.26
CA GLY A 27 6.95 3.80 11.87
C GLY A 27 5.61 4.49 12.12
N VAL A 28 5.30 5.59 11.42
CA VAL A 28 4.04 6.32 11.58
C VAL A 28 3.03 5.85 10.53
N CYS A 29 1.78 5.67 10.97
CA CYS A 29 0.68 5.29 10.09
C CYS A 29 0.27 6.46 9.19
N TYR A 30 0.29 6.24 7.88
CA TYR A 30 -0.13 7.20 6.87
C TYR A 30 -1.57 7.72 7.01
N PHE A 31 -2.47 6.94 7.62
CA PHE A 31 -3.89 7.29 7.70
C PHE A 31 -4.30 8.01 8.98
N CYS A 32 -3.54 7.85 10.06
CA CYS A 32 -3.95 8.36 11.37
C CYS A 32 -2.82 9.04 12.14
N ASP A 33 -1.64 9.16 11.55
CA ASP A 33 -0.44 9.82 12.07
C ASP A 33 0.04 9.30 13.43
N LYS A 34 -0.38 8.09 13.81
CA LYS A 34 0.01 7.42 15.06
C LYS A 34 1.13 6.40 14.81
N PRO A 35 2.01 6.17 15.80
CA PRO A 35 3.03 5.13 15.70
C PRO A 35 2.40 3.74 15.52
N VAL A 36 3.06 2.93 14.70
CA VAL A 36 2.72 1.54 14.39
C VAL A 36 3.85 0.66 14.92
N PRO A 37 3.56 -0.38 15.71
CA PRO A 37 4.59 -1.33 16.14
C PRO A 37 5.22 -2.07 14.96
N GLN A 38 6.53 -2.26 14.99
CA GLN A 38 7.31 -2.91 13.93
C GLN A 38 6.86 -4.36 13.63
N ASN A 39 6.17 -5.03 14.55
CA ASN A 39 5.68 -6.39 14.37
C ASN A 39 4.26 -6.49 13.80
N SER A 40 3.58 -5.35 13.57
CA SER A 40 2.15 -5.35 13.21
C SER A 40 1.78 -4.36 12.11
N TYR A 41 2.75 -3.73 11.44
CA TYR A 41 2.50 -2.81 10.36
C TYR A 41 2.22 -3.53 9.03
N VAL A 42 1.49 -2.85 8.16
CA VAL A 42 1.34 -3.22 6.75
C VAL A 42 1.83 -2.08 5.87
N VAL A 43 2.14 -2.40 4.62
CA VAL A 43 2.47 -1.40 3.61
C VAL A 43 1.26 -1.19 2.69
N HIS A 44 0.95 0.07 2.43
CA HIS A 44 -0.16 0.53 1.59
C HIS A 44 0.37 1.25 0.35
N HIS A 45 -0.22 1.00 -0.82
CA HIS A 45 0.05 1.77 -2.04
C HIS A 45 -0.68 3.12 -1.98
N LYS A 46 0.07 4.23 -1.92
CA LYS A 46 -0.47 5.59 -1.87
C LYS A 46 -1.13 5.93 -3.20
N LEU A 47 -2.46 6.04 -3.24
CA LEU A 47 -3.16 6.66 -4.38
C LEU A 47 -2.75 8.13 -4.51
N MET A 48 -1.69 8.42 -5.27
CA MET A 48 -1.21 9.78 -5.47
C MET A 48 -2.14 10.53 -6.42
N ARG A 49 -3.19 11.16 -5.87
CA ARG A 49 -4.03 12.09 -6.64
C ARG A 49 -3.36 13.45 -6.90
N GLN A 50 -2.21 13.73 -6.28
CA GLN A 50 -1.60 15.06 -6.19
C GLN A 50 -0.32 15.26 -7.04
N PHE A 51 0.15 14.25 -7.78
CA PHE A 51 1.36 14.36 -8.62
C PHE A 51 1.08 14.39 -10.13
N ALA A 52 -0.15 14.70 -10.55
CA ALA A 52 -0.53 14.69 -11.95
C ALA A 52 -0.68 16.11 -12.55
N PRO A 53 0.38 16.70 -13.10
CA PRO A 53 0.30 17.39 -14.37
C PRO A 53 0.68 16.37 -15.48
N GLU A 54 -0.36 15.79 -16.07
CA GLU A 54 -0.45 15.46 -17.50
C GLU A 54 0.31 14.31 -18.17
N SER A 55 1.12 13.47 -17.52
CA SER A 55 1.55 12.24 -18.23
C SER A 55 2.03 11.11 -17.32
N GLU A 56 1.39 9.94 -17.46
CA GLU A 56 1.88 8.61 -17.05
C GLU A 56 1.89 8.23 -15.57
N GLN A 57 0.74 8.32 -14.90
CA GLN A 57 0.46 7.42 -13.77
C GLN A 57 -1.04 7.14 -13.66
N SER A 58 -1.54 6.31 -14.60
CA SER A 58 -2.79 5.59 -14.40
C SER A 58 -2.64 4.64 -13.20
N LEU A 59 -3.77 4.24 -12.59
CA LEU A 59 -3.80 3.17 -11.58
C LEU A 59 -3.03 1.92 -12.05
N GLU A 60 -3.03 1.67 -13.37
CA GLU A 60 -2.26 0.59 -14.01
C GLU A 60 -0.75 0.83 -13.97
N GLY A 61 -0.26 2.06 -14.15
CA GLY A 61 1.16 2.39 -14.02
C GLY A 61 1.69 2.27 -12.59
N MET A 62 0.85 2.55 -11.58
CA MET A 62 1.22 2.41 -10.17
C MET A 62 1.28 0.96 -9.70
N LEU A 63 0.48 0.09 -10.31
CA LEU A 63 0.40 -1.33 -10.00
C LEU A 63 1.12 -2.20 -11.04
N ASN A 64 1.82 -1.59 -12.00
CA ASN A 64 2.67 -2.31 -12.94
C ASN A 64 3.89 -2.90 -12.21
N ARG A 65 4.65 -3.72 -12.93
CA ARG A 65 5.78 -4.49 -12.39
C ARG A 65 6.85 -3.62 -11.72
N GLU A 66 6.98 -2.35 -12.09
CA GLU A 66 8.00 -1.45 -11.53
C GLU A 66 7.42 -0.50 -10.46
N GLY A 67 6.18 -0.04 -10.64
CA GLY A 67 5.48 0.86 -9.73
C GLY A 67 5.09 0.20 -8.40
N ILE A 68 4.87 -1.12 -8.41
CA ILE A 68 4.46 -1.86 -7.22
C ILE A 68 5.53 -1.87 -6.12
N HIS A 69 6.81 -1.78 -6.49
CA HIS A 69 7.96 -1.77 -5.58
C HIS A 69 8.52 -0.36 -5.32
N ASN A 70 7.94 0.67 -5.96
CA ASN A 70 8.40 2.04 -5.80
C ASN A 70 8.07 2.54 -4.38
N LYS A 71 9.10 2.68 -3.54
CA LYS A 71 8.97 3.13 -2.14
C LYS A 71 8.27 4.48 -1.96
N ARG A 72 8.35 5.37 -2.98
CA ARG A 72 7.62 6.65 -2.94
C ARG A 72 6.12 6.44 -3.01
N ASN A 73 5.68 5.40 -3.72
CA ASN A 73 4.29 4.96 -3.84
C ASN A 73 3.82 4.09 -2.66
N LEU A 74 4.67 3.86 -1.65
CA LEU A 74 4.37 3.00 -0.51
C LEU A 74 4.31 3.81 0.80
N ALA A 75 3.46 3.36 1.71
CA ALA A 75 3.26 3.94 3.04
C ALA A 75 3.11 2.87 4.11
N THR A 76 3.55 3.17 5.33
CA THR A 76 3.29 2.38 6.52
C THR A 76 1.87 2.64 7.02
N ALA A 77 1.13 1.61 7.38
CA ALA A 77 -0.21 1.73 7.92
C ALA A 77 -0.49 0.69 9.02
N HIS A 78 -1.42 1.02 9.93
CA HIS A 78 -2.06 0.00 10.77
C HIS A 78 -2.94 -0.89 9.88
N PRO A 79 -2.98 -2.23 10.12
CA PRO A 79 -3.86 -3.15 9.40
C PRO A 79 -5.32 -2.69 9.40
N LYS A 80 -5.82 -2.24 10.56
CA LYS A 80 -7.20 -1.74 10.69
C LYS A 80 -7.48 -0.49 9.85
N CYS A 81 -6.52 0.44 9.76
CA CYS A 81 -6.65 1.64 8.95
C CYS A 81 -6.62 1.31 7.45
N HIS A 82 -5.72 0.40 7.07
CA HIS A 82 -5.61 -0.13 5.72
C HIS A 82 -6.92 -0.77 5.26
N ASP A 83 -7.47 -1.70 6.05
CA ASP A 83 -8.70 -2.41 5.68
C ASP A 83 -9.88 -1.44 5.58
N LYS A 84 -10.03 -0.51 6.55
CA LYS A 84 -11.06 0.52 6.51
C LYS A 84 -11.01 1.35 5.22
N HIS A 85 -9.81 1.70 4.75
CA HIS A 85 -9.64 2.42 3.50
C HIS A 85 -10.08 1.58 2.29
N HIS A 86 -9.71 0.30 2.22
CA HIS A 86 -10.17 -0.60 1.16
C HIS A 86 -11.69 -0.82 1.16
N TYR A 87 -12.31 -0.94 2.34
CA TYR A 87 -13.77 -1.01 2.47
C TYR A 87 -14.44 0.29 2.00
N SER A 88 -13.91 1.45 2.40
CA SER A 88 -14.43 2.75 1.98
C SER A 88 -14.35 2.95 0.46
N LEU A 89 -13.27 2.49 -0.18
CA LEU A 89 -13.14 2.53 -1.63
C LEU A 89 -14.16 1.59 -2.31
N ARG A 90 -14.33 0.36 -1.79
CA ARG A 90 -15.34 -0.58 -2.33
C ARG A 90 -16.77 -0.06 -2.23
N GLY A 91 -17.11 0.65 -1.15
CA GLY A 91 -18.42 1.29 -1.01
C GLY A 91 -18.68 2.42 -2.02
N LEU A 92 -17.62 3.11 -2.48
CA LEU A 92 -17.71 4.16 -3.50
C LEU A 92 -17.83 3.60 -4.93
N PHE A 93 -17.32 2.39 -5.20
CA PHE A 93 -17.36 1.74 -6.51
C PHE A 93 -18.40 0.60 -6.61
N GLY A 94 -19.21 0.37 -5.57
CA GLY A 94 -20.07 -0.81 -5.42
C GLY A 94 -21.52 -0.52 -5.02
N ALA A 95 -22.05 0.66 -5.34
CA ALA A 95 -23.49 0.92 -5.33
C ALA A 95 -23.98 1.12 -6.77
N ARG A 96 -24.22 0.02 -7.46
CA ARG A 96 -25.08 -0.06 -8.65
C ARG A 96 -25.99 -1.26 -8.48
#